data_AF-A0A437A7X5-F1
#
_entry.id   AF-A0A437A7X5-F1
#
_cell.length_a   1.000
_cell.length_b   1.000
_cell.length_c   1.000
_cell.angle_alpha   90.00
_cell.angle_beta   90.00
_cell.angle_gamma   90.00
#
_symmetry.space_group_name_H-M   'P 1'
#
loop_
_entity.id
_entity.type
_entity.pdbx_description
1 polymer ?
#
loop_
_entity_poly.entity_id
_entity_poly.type
_entity_poly.pdbx_seq_one_letter_code
_entity_poly.pdbx_strand_id
1 'polypeptide(L)'
;MTMSLYPTIPILYDLFKAGNVKQVIWYCGSSLGRGTRAAGWFADHIDDKGDTEMKSVILEGGIKGWVKGGKEYTDTMIGYVEEAWSK
;
A
#
# COMPACT_ATOMS: atom_id res chain seq x y z
N MET A 1 9.52 14.01 4.34
CA MET A 1 8.70 13.53 5.48
C MET A 1 8.21 12.10 5.22
N THR A 2 8.88 11.11 5.80
CA THR A 2 8.37 9.73 5.96
C THR A 2 8.53 9.25 7.41
N MET A 3 8.87 10.16 8.35
CA MET A 3 9.23 9.82 9.73
C MET A 3 8.06 9.27 10.56
N SER A 4 6.80 9.49 10.18
CA SER A 4 5.66 9.04 11.01
C SER A 4 5.30 7.56 10.82
N LEU A 5 5.53 6.96 9.64
CA LEU A 5 5.12 5.58 9.39
C LEU A 5 5.98 4.57 10.15
N TYR A 6 7.30 4.66 9.99
CA TYR A 6 8.25 3.70 10.56
C TYR A 6 8.02 3.40 12.06
N PRO A 7 7.90 4.40 12.96
CA PRO A 7 7.67 4.11 14.38
C PRO A 7 6.29 3.49 14.69
N THR A 8 5.33 3.57 13.76
CA THR A 8 3.97 3.03 13.94
C THR A 8 3.78 1.60 13.42
N ILE A 9 4.79 1.03 12.75
CA ILE A 9 4.73 -0.32 12.17
C ILE A 9 4.28 -1.39 13.17
N PRO A 10 4.83 -1.46 14.41
CA PRO A 10 4.39 -2.46 15.37
C PRO A 10 2.90 -2.34 15.73
N ILE A 11 2.41 -1.11 15.90
CA ILE A 11 1.00 -0.83 16.22
C ILE A 11 0.09 -1.25 15.07
N LEU A 12 0.49 -0.97 13.82
CA LEU A 12 -0.26 -1.39 12.63
C LEU A 12 -0.30 -2.91 12.51
N TYR A 13 0.81 -3.59 12.78
CA TYR A 13 0.87 -5.05 12.76
C TYR A 13 -0.10 -5.66 13.77
N ASP A 14 -0.07 -5.23 15.03
CA ASP A 14 -0.95 -5.76 16.07
C ASP A 14 -2.43 -5.54 15.72
N LEU A 15 -2.77 -4.35 15.21
CA LEU A 15 -4.13 -4.02 14.76
C LEU A 15 -4.58 -4.94 13.61
N PHE A 16 -3.74 -5.12 12.59
CA PHE A 16 -4.06 -5.94 11.44
C PHE A 16 -4.14 -7.41 11.79
N LYS A 17 -3.29 -7.90 12.70
CA LYS A 17 -3.34 -9.28 13.17
C LYS A 17 -4.62 -9.54 13.97
N ALA A 18 -5.02 -8.60 14.84
CA ALA A 18 -6.29 -8.69 15.57
C ALA A 18 -7.51 -8.70 14.62
N GLY A 19 -7.43 -7.98 13.50
CA GLY A 19 -8.44 -7.98 12.45
C GLY A 19 -8.37 -9.17 11.47
N ASN A 20 -7.45 -10.13 11.68
CA ASN A 20 -7.20 -11.25 10.78
C ASN A 20 -6.92 -10.81 9.31
N VAL A 21 -6.26 -9.67 9.14
CA VAL A 21 -5.87 -9.15 7.83
C VAL A 21 -4.81 -10.05 7.22
N LYS A 22 -5.06 -10.53 5.99
CA LYS A 22 -4.13 -11.42 5.27
C LYS A 22 -3.22 -10.68 4.29
N GLN A 23 -3.62 -9.50 3.83
CA GLN A 23 -2.84 -8.73 2.86
C GLN A 23 -2.97 -7.23 3.10
N VAL A 24 -1.83 -6.55 3.16
CA VAL A 24 -1.71 -5.09 3.27
C VAL A 24 -1.09 -4.57 1.99
N ILE A 25 -1.84 -3.73 1.26
CA ILE A 25 -1.41 -3.19 -0.04
C ILE A 25 -0.95 -1.75 0.14
N TRP A 26 0.33 -1.49 -0.15
CA TRP A 26 0.94 -0.17 -0.08
C TRP A 26 1.02 0.47 -1.47
N TYR A 27 0.74 1.77 -1.55
CA TYR A 27 0.89 2.49 -2.81
C TYR A 27 1.27 3.96 -2.59
N CYS A 28 1.85 4.56 -3.63
CA CYS A 28 1.91 6.01 -3.77
C CYS A 28 1.61 6.39 -5.23
N GLY A 29 2.02 7.58 -5.67
CA GLY A 29 1.79 8.02 -7.06
C GLY A 29 2.22 6.98 -8.11
N SER A 30 3.48 6.54 -8.05
CA SER A 30 4.07 5.53 -8.96
C SER A 30 4.54 4.25 -8.27
N SER A 31 4.45 4.19 -6.95
CA SER A 31 5.06 3.13 -6.11
C SER A 31 6.57 2.89 -6.35
N LEU A 32 7.33 3.91 -6.77
CA LEU A 32 8.80 3.83 -6.96
C LEU A 32 9.63 4.46 -5.83
N GLY A 33 9.02 4.71 -4.66
CA GLY A 33 9.73 5.42 -3.59
C GLY A 33 9.13 5.21 -2.20
N ARG A 34 8.08 5.96 -1.86
CA ARG A 34 7.45 5.85 -0.53
C ARG A 34 6.71 4.53 -0.35
N GLY A 35 5.95 4.09 -1.36
CA GLY A 35 5.23 2.82 -1.33
C GLY A 35 6.17 1.62 -1.13
N THR A 36 7.28 1.57 -1.87
CA THR A 36 8.28 0.51 -1.76
C THR A 36 8.91 0.44 -0.38
N ARG A 37 9.30 1.60 0.19
CA ARG A 37 9.87 1.65 1.55
C ARG A 37 8.88 1.21 2.62
N ALA A 38 7.63 1.68 2.54
CA ALA A 38 6.58 1.29 3.47
C ALA A 38 6.31 -0.22 3.44
N ALA A 39 6.19 -0.79 2.24
CA ALA A 39 5.97 -2.22 2.07
C ALA A 39 7.14 -3.05 2.60
N GLY A 40 8.38 -2.64 2.31
CA GLY A 40 9.59 -3.30 2.82
C GLY A 40 9.65 -3.27 4.33
N TRP A 41 9.54 -2.09 4.97
CA TRP A 41 9.60 -2.01 6.43
C TRP A 41 8.52 -2.85 7.13
N PHE A 42 7.31 -2.92 6.55
CA PHE A 42 6.25 -3.74 7.12
C PHE A 42 6.46 -5.24 6.85
N ALA A 43 7.03 -5.60 5.70
CA ALA A 43 7.44 -6.98 5.41
C ALA A 43 8.52 -7.46 6.38
N ASP A 44 9.57 -6.65 6.58
CA ASP A 44 10.64 -6.94 7.54
C ASP A 44 10.05 -7.20 8.94
N HIS A 45 9.08 -6.38 9.38
CA HIS A 45 8.43 -6.57 10.67
C HIS A 45 7.55 -7.83 10.75
N ILE A 46 6.84 -8.21 9.68
CA ILE A 46 6.08 -9.46 9.60
C ILE A 46 7.04 -10.65 9.74
N ASP A 47 8.16 -10.61 9.03
CA ASP A 47 9.19 -11.65 9.05
C ASP A 47 9.84 -11.76 10.45
N ASP A 48 10.14 -10.62 11.10
CA ASP A 48 10.65 -10.57 12.48
C ASP A 48 9.67 -11.20 13.50
N LYS A 49 8.36 -11.18 13.21
CA LYS A 49 7.31 -11.81 14.03
C LYS A 49 7.10 -13.29 13.70
N GLY A 50 7.70 -13.78 12.61
CA GLY A 50 7.48 -15.14 12.10
C GLY A 50 6.05 -15.36 11.59
N ASP A 51 5.33 -14.30 11.20
CA ASP A 51 3.96 -14.42 10.70
C ASP A 51 3.97 -14.83 9.23
N THR A 52 3.49 -16.04 8.94
CA THR A 52 3.43 -16.60 7.59
C THR A 52 2.10 -16.36 6.88
N GLU A 53 1.11 -15.78 7.57
CA GLU A 53 -0.23 -15.57 7.03
C GLU A 53 -0.40 -14.18 6.42
N MET A 54 0.12 -13.14 7.07
CA MET A 54 -0.01 -11.76 6.61
C MET A 54 1.05 -11.44 5.56
N LYS A 55 0.65 -10.75 4.48
CA LYS A 55 1.57 -10.30 3.43
C LYS A 55 1.57 -8.79 3.28
N SER A 56 2.76 -8.24 3.15
CA SER A 56 2.98 -6.85 2.74
C SER A 56 3.28 -6.80 1.25
N VAL A 57 2.43 -6.12 0.46
CA VAL A 57 2.57 -6.06 -1.00
C VAL A 57 2.46 -4.63 -1.52
N ILE A 58 2.96 -4.39 -2.73
CA ILE A 58 2.94 -3.08 -3.37
C ILE A 58 1.95 -3.12 -4.53
N LEU A 59 1.16 -2.06 -4.69
CA LEU A 59 0.45 -1.83 -5.95
C LEU A 59 1.44 -1.32 -7.00
N GLU A 60 1.82 -2.18 -7.92
CA GLU A 60 2.74 -1.85 -9.02
C GLU A 60 2.20 -0.68 -9.86
N GLY A 61 3.09 0.25 -10.24
CA GLY A 61 2.70 1.49 -10.94
C GLY A 61 1.95 2.51 -10.06
N GLY A 62 1.58 2.14 -8.84
CA GLY A 62 0.84 2.99 -7.91
C GLY A 62 -0.52 3.40 -8.46
N ILE A 63 -1.08 4.48 -7.91
CA ILE A 63 -2.40 4.97 -8.35
C ILE A 63 -2.38 5.48 -9.80
N LYS A 64 -1.22 5.92 -10.31
CA LYS A 64 -1.05 6.27 -11.73
C LYS A 64 -1.16 5.04 -12.63
N GLY A 65 -0.58 3.92 -12.21
CA GLY A 65 -0.71 2.64 -12.90
C GLY A 65 -2.16 2.16 -12.91
N TRP A 66 -2.87 2.27 -11.78
CA TRP A 66 -4.29 1.97 -11.67
C TRP A 66 -5.14 2.74 -12.68
N VAL A 67 -4.97 4.07 -12.75
CA VAL A 67 -5.69 4.90 -13.71
C VAL A 67 -5.33 4.56 -15.17
N LYS A 68 -4.05 4.27 -15.45
CA LYS A 68 -3.60 3.84 -16.78
C LYS A 68 -4.23 2.50 -17.21
N GLY A 69 -4.66 1.67 -16.26
CA GLY A 69 -5.41 0.44 -16.54
C GLY A 69 -6.76 0.67 -17.20
N GLY A 70 -7.27 1.91 -17.21
CA GLY A 70 -8.49 2.28 -17.92
C GLY A 70 -9.76 2.06 -17.09
N LYS A 71 -10.90 2.03 -17.79
CA LYS A 71 -12.23 2.17 -17.19
C LYS A 71 -12.54 1.14 -16.10
N GLU A 72 -12.12 -0.11 -16.31
CA GLU A 72 -12.28 -1.20 -15.34
C GLU A 72 -11.74 -0.84 -13.96
N TYR A 73 -10.63 -0.10 -13.91
CA TYR A 73 -10.00 0.32 -12.67
C TYR A 73 -10.52 1.67 -12.19
N THR A 74 -10.72 2.64 -13.08
CA THR A 74 -11.20 3.98 -12.67
C THR A 74 -12.64 3.97 -12.15
N ASP A 75 -13.48 3.05 -12.62
CA ASP A 75 -14.86 2.87 -12.11
C ASP A 75 -14.89 2.47 -10.63
N THR A 76 -13.82 1.86 -10.11
CA THR A 76 -13.71 1.47 -8.69
C THR A 76 -13.19 2.60 -7.80
N MET A 77 -12.78 3.73 -8.38
CA MET A 77 -12.22 4.85 -7.63
C MET A 77 -13.32 5.80 -7.15
N ILE A 78 -13.43 5.95 -5.84
CA ILE A 78 -14.34 6.94 -5.23
C ILE A 78 -13.73 8.33 -5.40
N GLY A 79 -14.47 9.25 -6.02
CA GLY A 79 -14.03 10.64 -6.25
C GLY A 79 -13.08 10.80 -7.44
N TYR A 80 -13.09 9.88 -8.40
CA TYR A 80 -12.35 10.01 -9.64
C TYR A 80 -12.87 11.18 -10.48
N VAL A 81 -11.96 12.02 -10.98
CA VAL A 81 -12.22 13.14 -11.89
C VAL A 81 -11.22 13.01 -13.02
N GLU A 82 -11.69 12.68 -14.22
CA GLU A 82 -10.84 12.33 -15.37
C GLU A 82 -9.86 13.44 -15.73
N GLU A 83 -10.31 14.70 -15.67
CA GLU A 83 -9.54 15.89 -16.00
C GLU A 83 -8.32 16.08 -15.09
N ALA A 84 -8.34 15.54 -13.87
CA ALA A 84 -7.22 15.60 -12.94
C ALA A 84 -6.03 14.73 -13.38
N TRP A 85 -6.26 13.80 -14.31
CA TRP A 85 -5.28 12.85 -14.85
C TRP A 85 -4.82 13.20 -16.26
N SER A 86 -5.46 14.18 -16.90
CA SER A 86 -5.09 14.73 -18.20
C SER A 86 -3.92 15.72 -18.03
N LYS A 87 -2.69 15.21 -17.96
CA LYS A 87 -1.45 16.01 -18.05
C LYS A 87 -0.40 15.32 -18.90
#